data_AF-A0AAN8TGM4-F1
#
_entry.id   AF-A0AAN8TGM4-F1
#
_cell.length_a   1.000
_cell.length_b   1.000
_cell.length_c   1.000
_cell.angle_alpha   90.00
_cell.angle_beta   90.00
_cell.angle_gamma   90.00
#
_symmetry.space_group_name_H-M   'P 1'
#
loop_
_entity.id
_entity.type
_entity.pdbx_description
1 polymer ?
#
loop_
_entity_poly.entity_id
_entity_poly.type
_entity_poly.pdbx_seq_one_letter_code
_entity_poly.pdbx_strand_id
1 'polypeptide(L)'
;MGSENIKLPKINFSHEDLKPDTLVWNQVKSQVYKALVEYGCFEASFDKIPIHLRKSIFEFSQEIFDLPLETKLRNISTEAFHGYVGNYHPEIQLFESMGIDDANIFHEVEKFTQILWPQGNPSFCKTIQSYSDQLSELDQTIRRMIVESLGVEKYMDEHMNSTNYILRLMKYKPPQNNETETGLNAHTDKKCLAILYQDQVNGLQVLTKDGQWKNLDPTPNTFTIFVGDSLHAWTNGRMHAPYHRVMMRGKETRYSVGLFSTPKAGYIIKAPEELVDEEHPLLYKPYNHGEFHAFSYSEEGMRCESPLKAYCGV
;
A
#
# COMPACT_ATOMS: atom_id res chain seq x y z
N MET A 1 19.88 19.63 5.96
CA MET A 1 19.77 19.73 4.49
C MET A 1 18.40 19.17 4.13
N GLY A 2 17.54 19.98 3.48
CA GLY A 2 16.22 19.51 3.06
C GLY A 2 16.38 18.42 2.01
N SER A 3 15.64 17.31 2.17
CA SER A 3 15.47 16.35 1.09
C SER A 3 14.91 17.09 -0.12
N GLU A 4 15.50 16.91 -1.30
CA GLU A 4 14.91 17.42 -2.54
C GLU A 4 13.60 16.69 -2.84
N ASN A 5 12.71 17.33 -3.60
CA ASN A 5 11.40 16.75 -3.94
C ASN A 5 11.53 15.95 -5.24
N ILE A 6 10.94 14.77 -5.28
CA ILE A 6 10.80 13.98 -6.52
C ILE A 6 9.44 14.27 -7.15
N LYS A 7 9.41 14.36 -8.48
CA LYS A 7 8.16 14.37 -9.24
C LYS A 7 7.98 12.99 -9.85
N LEU A 8 7.01 12.24 -9.34
CA LEU A 8 6.66 10.95 -9.92
C LEU A 8 5.87 11.14 -11.23
N PRO A 9 5.89 10.14 -12.13
CA PRO A 9 4.98 10.11 -13.26
C PRO A 9 3.52 10.17 -12.78
N LYS A 10 2.71 11.05 -13.37
CA LYS A 10 1.27 11.13 -13.12
C LYS A 10 0.53 10.48 -14.29
N ILE A 11 -0.24 9.45 -13.98
CA ILE A 11 -0.91 8.57 -14.95
C ILE A 11 -2.43 8.70 -14.80
N ASN A 12 -3.13 8.85 -15.92
CA ASN A 12 -4.57 9.07 -15.91
C ASN A 12 -5.37 7.78 -16.12
N PHE A 13 -6.12 7.36 -15.09
CA PHE A 13 -7.03 6.22 -15.11
C PHE A 13 -8.51 6.61 -15.33
N SER A 14 -8.79 7.90 -15.52
CA SER A 14 -10.14 8.46 -15.68
C SER A 14 -10.56 8.68 -17.12
N HIS A 15 -9.79 8.16 -18.08
CA HIS A 15 -10.14 8.32 -19.49
C HIS A 15 -11.30 7.40 -19.86
N GLU A 16 -12.36 7.92 -20.49
CA GLU A 16 -13.58 7.16 -20.83
C GLU A 16 -13.30 5.92 -21.72
N ASP A 17 -12.32 6.06 -22.63
CA ASP A 17 -11.85 4.97 -23.51
C ASP A 17 -10.77 4.05 -22.90
N LEU A 18 -10.51 4.14 -21.58
CA LEU A 18 -9.58 3.23 -20.91
C LEU A 18 -10.19 1.83 -20.78
N LYS A 19 -10.09 1.06 -21.86
CA LYS A 19 -10.61 -0.31 -21.99
C LYS A 19 -9.54 -1.18 -22.66
N PRO A 20 -9.45 -2.48 -22.32
CA PRO A 20 -8.52 -3.39 -22.99
C PRO A 20 -8.57 -3.27 -24.52
N ASP A 21 -7.41 -3.46 -25.15
CA ASP A 21 -7.21 -3.40 -26.61
C ASP A 21 -7.39 -2.02 -27.28
N THR A 22 -7.68 -0.95 -26.53
CA THR A 22 -7.70 0.42 -27.09
C THR A 22 -6.31 1.04 -27.17
N LEU A 23 -6.16 2.09 -28.01
CA LEU A 23 -4.94 2.89 -28.05
C LEU A 23 -4.62 3.52 -26.69
N VAL A 24 -5.66 4.02 -26.00
CA VAL A 24 -5.54 4.63 -24.67
C VAL A 24 -5.02 3.61 -23.65
N TRP A 25 -5.56 2.38 -23.67
CA TRP A 25 -5.07 1.30 -22.81
C TRP A 25 -3.60 1.00 -23.03
N ASN A 26 -3.17 0.85 -24.28
CA ASN A 26 -1.76 0.58 -24.58
C ASN A 26 -0.83 1.73 -24.16
N GLN A 27 -1.28 2.98 -24.28
CA GLN A 27 -0.54 4.15 -23.80
C GLN A 27 -0.42 4.16 -22.28
N VAL A 28 -1.52 4.01 -21.55
CA VAL A 28 -1.54 4.00 -20.08
C VAL A 28 -0.75 2.80 -19.54
N LYS A 29 -0.94 1.61 -20.13
CA LYS A 29 -0.15 0.40 -19.81
C LYS A 29 1.35 0.65 -19.93
N SER A 30 1.79 1.27 -21.03
CA SER A 30 3.21 1.61 -21.23
C SER A 30 3.74 2.60 -20.17
N GLN A 31 2.92 3.59 -19.78
CA GLN A 31 3.28 4.54 -18.72
C GLN A 31 3.41 3.84 -17.36
N VAL A 32 2.44 2.96 -17.02
CA VAL A 32 2.44 2.18 -15.78
C VAL A 32 3.70 1.33 -15.71
N TYR A 33 3.98 0.54 -16.77
CA TYR A 33 5.15 -0.32 -16.81
C TYR A 33 6.44 0.47 -16.62
N LYS A 34 6.64 1.56 -17.37
CA LYS A 34 7.85 2.40 -17.25
C LYS A 34 7.99 2.97 -15.84
N ALA A 35 6.92 3.48 -15.25
CA ALA A 35 6.97 4.08 -13.92
C ALA A 35 7.30 3.04 -12.83
N LEU A 36 6.74 1.83 -12.90
CA LEU A 36 7.01 0.77 -11.93
C LEU A 36 8.40 0.15 -12.09
N VAL A 37 8.92 0.07 -13.31
CA VAL A 37 10.31 -0.35 -13.57
C VAL A 37 11.29 0.71 -13.06
N GLU A 38 11.04 1.99 -13.35
CA GLU A 38 11.99 3.07 -13.06
C GLU A 38 11.96 3.53 -11.60
N TYR A 39 10.77 3.76 -11.05
CA TYR A 39 10.55 4.36 -9.74
C TYR A 39 9.96 3.38 -8.71
N GLY A 40 9.34 2.28 -9.16
CA GLY A 40 8.57 1.39 -8.28
C GLY A 40 7.27 1.98 -7.75
N CYS A 41 6.95 3.21 -8.17
CA CYS A 41 5.78 3.95 -7.73
C CYS A 41 5.39 5.03 -8.76
N PHE A 42 4.14 5.49 -8.70
CA PHE A 42 3.63 6.60 -9.52
C PHE A 42 2.39 7.26 -8.89
N GLU A 43 1.96 8.39 -9.44
CA GLU A 43 0.70 9.02 -9.07
C GLU A 43 -0.41 8.67 -10.07
N ALA A 44 -1.57 8.24 -9.57
CA ALA A 44 -2.75 7.93 -10.36
C ALA A 44 -3.82 9.01 -10.18
N SER A 45 -4.33 9.58 -11.29
CA SER A 45 -5.65 10.25 -11.26
C SER A 45 -6.73 9.24 -11.57
N PHE A 46 -7.68 9.10 -10.65
CA PHE A 46 -8.78 8.14 -10.73
C PHE A 46 -10.01 8.78 -10.10
N ASP A 47 -11.03 9.08 -10.89
CA ASP A 47 -12.17 9.95 -10.59
C ASP A 47 -13.45 9.19 -10.22
N LYS A 48 -13.46 7.85 -10.39
CA LYS A 48 -14.56 7.01 -9.94
C LYS A 48 -14.92 7.26 -8.49
N ILE A 49 -13.92 7.52 -7.63
CA ILE A 49 -14.10 7.89 -6.22
C ILE A 49 -14.37 9.40 -6.13
N PRO A 50 -15.61 9.82 -5.85
CA PRO A 50 -15.96 11.23 -5.79
C PRO A 50 -15.27 11.93 -4.61
N ILE A 51 -15.00 13.22 -4.76
CA ILE A 51 -14.31 14.04 -3.74
C ILE A 51 -15.02 13.97 -2.38
N HIS A 52 -16.36 13.92 -2.35
CA HIS A 52 -17.10 13.84 -1.09
C HIS A 52 -16.81 12.54 -0.33
N LEU A 53 -16.70 11.38 -1.01
CA LEU A 53 -16.31 10.12 -0.37
C LEU A 53 -14.88 10.21 0.17
N ARG A 54 -13.95 10.80 -0.59
CA ARG A 54 -12.56 11.00 -0.14
C ARG A 54 -12.47 11.88 1.11
N LYS A 55 -13.30 12.92 1.19
CA LYS A 55 -13.40 13.78 2.37
C LYS A 55 -13.95 13.01 3.56
N SER A 56 -15.04 12.26 3.36
CA SER A 56 -15.66 11.45 4.42
C SER A 56 -14.69 10.39 4.97
N ILE A 57 -13.82 9.81 4.14
CA ILE A 57 -12.78 8.88 4.61
C ILE A 57 -11.85 9.52 5.65
N PHE A 58 -11.45 10.78 5.48
CA PHE A 58 -10.63 11.48 6.48
C PHE A 58 -11.43 11.91 7.71
N GLU A 59 -12.69 12.34 7.54
CA GLU A 59 -13.59 12.63 8.67
C GLU A 59 -13.77 11.38 9.55
N PHE A 60 -14.01 10.22 8.93
CA PHE A 60 -14.10 8.94 9.64
C PHE A 60 -12.78 8.47 10.24
N SER A 61 -11.64 8.75 9.58
CA SER A 61 -10.33 8.49 10.16
C SER A 61 -10.12 9.30 11.44
N GLN A 62 -10.52 10.57 11.45
CA GLN A 62 -10.48 11.40 12.66
C GLN A 62 -11.37 10.82 13.76
N GLU A 63 -12.63 10.52 13.44
CA GLU A 63 -13.59 9.92 14.38
C GLU A 63 -13.03 8.64 15.02
N ILE A 64 -12.48 7.73 14.22
CA ILE A 64 -11.86 6.49 14.69
C ILE A 64 -10.70 6.74 15.64
N PHE A 65 -9.79 7.63 15.29
CA PHE A 65 -8.59 7.85 16.08
C PHE A 65 -8.84 8.67 17.36
N ASP A 66 -9.98 9.36 17.43
CA ASP A 66 -10.45 10.09 18.60
C ASP A 66 -11.25 9.20 19.58
N LEU A 67 -11.59 7.96 19.20
CA LEU A 67 -12.14 6.97 20.12
C LEU A 67 -11.17 6.70 21.29
N PRO A 68 -11.69 6.38 22.50
CA PRO A 68 -10.88 5.97 23.63
C PRO A 68 -9.93 4.83 23.28
N LEU A 69 -8.73 4.86 23.86
CA LEU A 69 -7.69 3.87 23.59
C LEU A 69 -8.18 2.42 23.85
N GLU A 70 -8.98 2.23 24.90
CA GLU A 70 -9.59 0.94 25.25
C GLU A 70 -10.55 0.43 24.16
N THR A 71 -11.20 1.33 23.43
CA THR A 71 -12.06 0.96 22.28
C THR A 71 -11.21 0.58 21.08
N LYS A 72 -10.18 1.37 20.76
CA LYS A 72 -9.25 1.08 19.65
C LYS A 72 -8.54 -0.28 19.85
N LEU A 73 -8.17 -0.59 21.09
CA LEU A 73 -7.58 -1.87 21.50
C LEU A 73 -8.48 -3.10 21.31
N ARG A 74 -9.79 -2.94 21.04
CA ARG A 74 -10.67 -4.09 20.74
C ARG A 74 -10.42 -4.65 19.35
N ASN A 75 -9.88 -3.84 18.44
CA ASN A 75 -9.43 -4.29 17.13
C ASN A 75 -7.93 -4.59 17.17
N ILE A 76 -7.51 -5.70 17.76
CA ILE A 76 -6.10 -6.14 17.73
C ILE A 76 -5.96 -7.39 16.87
N SER A 77 -4.82 -7.54 16.22
CA SER A 77 -4.49 -8.72 15.42
C SER A 77 -3.11 -9.24 15.81
N THR A 78 -2.95 -10.56 15.74
CA THR A 78 -1.64 -11.21 15.82
C THR A 78 -0.83 -11.02 14.55
N GLU A 79 -1.50 -10.74 13.43
CA GLU A 79 -0.83 -10.37 12.19
C GLU A 79 -0.48 -8.88 12.19
N ALA A 80 0.81 -8.59 11.99
CA ALA A 80 1.32 -7.22 12.02
C ALA A 80 0.53 -6.30 11.07
N PHE A 81 0.05 -5.17 11.61
CA PHE A 81 -0.70 -4.15 10.88
C PHE A 81 -2.05 -4.56 10.25
N HIS A 82 -2.68 -5.65 10.74
CA HIS A 82 -4.07 -6.00 10.41
C HIS A 82 -5.11 -5.42 11.38
N GLY A 83 -4.70 -5.05 12.59
CA GLY A 83 -5.54 -4.37 13.57
C GLY A 83 -5.10 -2.94 13.88
N TYR A 84 -5.44 -2.49 15.09
CA TYR A 84 -4.91 -1.28 15.69
C TYR A 84 -3.43 -1.46 16.02
N VAL A 85 -2.61 -0.54 15.52
CA VAL A 85 -1.20 -0.38 15.88
C VAL A 85 -1.03 1.05 16.37
N GLY A 86 -0.35 1.26 17.49
CA GLY A 86 -0.15 2.58 18.06
C GLY A 86 0.70 2.56 19.32
N ASN A 87 0.60 3.66 20.10
CA ASN A 87 1.29 4.13 21.31
C ASN A 87 1.90 3.14 22.35
N TYR A 88 1.87 1.83 22.13
CA TYR A 88 2.55 0.82 22.94
C TYR A 88 3.97 0.49 22.45
N HIS A 89 4.32 0.83 21.21
CA HIS A 89 5.67 0.61 20.68
C HIS A 89 6.55 1.86 20.88
N PRO A 90 7.67 1.77 21.62
CA PRO A 90 8.57 2.90 21.87
C PRO A 90 9.15 3.55 20.61
N GLU A 91 9.16 2.82 19.49
CA GLU A 91 9.80 3.22 18.22
C GLU A 91 8.85 3.90 17.21
N ILE A 92 7.53 3.92 17.46
CA ILE A 92 6.51 4.50 16.56
C ILE A 92 5.53 5.41 17.32
N GLN A 93 6.05 6.27 18.18
CA GLN A 93 5.26 7.12 19.09
C GLN A 93 4.34 8.11 18.37
N LEU A 94 4.70 8.51 17.14
CA LEU A 94 3.91 9.44 16.34
C LEU A 94 2.82 8.76 15.52
N PHE A 95 2.85 7.44 15.38
CA PHE A 95 2.03 6.71 14.42
C PHE A 95 0.96 5.86 15.09
N GLU A 96 -0.26 6.02 14.59
CA GLU A 96 -1.38 5.13 14.85
C GLU A 96 -1.94 4.64 13.52
N SER A 97 -2.35 3.37 13.47
CA SER A 97 -3.07 2.84 12.32
C SER A 97 -4.16 1.87 12.74
N MET A 98 -5.10 1.65 11.82
CA MET A 98 -6.19 0.69 11.99
C MET A 98 -6.42 -0.06 10.69
N GLY A 99 -6.18 -1.37 10.71
CA GLY A 99 -6.48 -2.27 9.61
C GLY A 99 -7.94 -2.73 9.62
N ILE A 100 -8.48 -2.89 8.41
CA ILE A 100 -9.81 -3.44 8.10
C ILE A 100 -9.61 -4.46 6.99
N ASP A 101 -9.69 -5.74 7.34
CA ASP A 101 -9.56 -6.84 6.38
C ASP A 101 -10.78 -6.94 5.48
N ASP A 102 -10.52 -7.27 4.21
CA ASP A 102 -11.51 -7.44 3.16
C ASP A 102 -12.50 -6.27 3.10
N ALA A 103 -11.99 -5.04 3.25
CA ALA A 103 -12.78 -3.83 3.35
C ALA A 103 -13.65 -3.54 2.11
N ASN A 104 -13.42 -4.21 0.98
CA ASN A 104 -14.30 -4.16 -0.19
C ASN A 104 -15.58 -5.01 -0.03
N ILE A 105 -15.66 -5.85 1.01
CA ILE A 105 -16.82 -6.69 1.35
C ILE A 105 -17.59 -6.05 2.50
N PHE A 106 -18.84 -5.66 2.25
CA PHE A 106 -19.67 -4.90 3.21
C PHE A 106 -19.80 -5.58 4.57
N HIS A 107 -20.01 -6.90 4.59
CA HIS A 107 -20.17 -7.69 5.82
C HIS A 107 -18.91 -7.65 6.71
N GLU A 108 -17.72 -7.64 6.12
CA GLU A 108 -16.46 -7.59 6.88
C GLU A 108 -16.25 -6.20 7.48
N VAL A 109 -16.62 -5.14 6.76
CA VAL A 109 -16.65 -3.76 7.30
C VAL A 109 -17.66 -3.63 8.45
N GLU A 110 -18.83 -4.27 8.35
CA GLU A 110 -19.82 -4.28 9.44
C GLU A 110 -19.28 -4.97 10.70
N LYS A 111 -18.64 -6.14 10.57
CA LYS A 111 -17.99 -6.81 11.71
C LYS A 111 -16.96 -5.91 12.38
N PHE A 112 -16.06 -5.32 11.59
CA PHE A 112 -15.08 -4.35 12.10
C PHE A 112 -15.76 -3.19 12.83
N THR A 113 -16.82 -2.64 12.25
CA THR A 113 -17.53 -1.49 12.80
C THR A 113 -18.20 -1.83 14.13
N GLN A 114 -18.76 -3.02 14.28
CA GLN A 114 -19.39 -3.48 15.54
C GLN A 114 -18.40 -3.63 16.69
N ILE A 115 -17.11 -3.90 16.41
CA ILE A 115 -16.04 -3.95 17.42
C ILE A 115 -15.85 -2.57 18.08
N LEU A 116 -15.89 -1.51 17.29
CA LEU A 116 -15.62 -0.13 17.73
C LEU A 116 -16.88 0.61 18.17
N TRP A 117 -17.97 0.45 17.43
CA TRP A 117 -19.28 1.04 17.70
C TRP A 117 -20.33 -0.06 17.84
N PRO A 118 -20.69 -0.46 19.08
CA PRO A 118 -21.67 -1.54 19.30
C PRO A 118 -23.05 -1.28 18.70
N GLN A 119 -23.42 -0.01 18.49
CA GLN A 119 -24.68 0.39 17.84
C GLN A 119 -24.57 0.45 16.30
N GLY A 120 -23.39 0.14 15.76
CA GLY A 120 -23.06 0.27 14.34
C GLY A 120 -22.78 1.72 13.91
N ASN A 121 -22.20 1.85 12.71
CA ASN A 121 -22.04 3.12 12.01
C ASN A 121 -22.31 2.90 10.51
N PRO A 122 -23.58 2.89 10.07
CA PRO A 122 -23.94 2.51 8.70
C PRO A 122 -23.32 3.41 7.61
N SER A 123 -23.12 4.70 7.90
CA SER A 123 -22.48 5.64 6.96
C SER A 123 -21.00 5.32 6.79
N PHE A 124 -20.32 5.00 7.89
CA PHE A 124 -18.93 4.53 7.88
C PHE A 124 -18.81 3.25 7.03
N CYS A 125 -19.66 2.24 7.30
CA CYS A 125 -19.63 0.97 6.58
C CYS A 125 -19.76 1.17 5.07
N LYS A 126 -20.78 1.91 4.64
CA LYS A 126 -21.04 2.18 3.21
C LYS A 126 -19.89 2.95 2.56
N THR A 127 -19.32 3.92 3.25
CA THR A 127 -18.24 4.75 2.71
C THR A 127 -16.95 3.94 2.56
N ILE A 128 -16.55 3.21 3.59
CA ILE A 128 -15.34 2.38 3.59
C ILE A 128 -15.45 1.27 2.55
N GLN A 129 -16.60 0.61 2.47
CA GLN A 129 -16.82 -0.43 1.48
C GLN A 129 -16.76 0.12 0.06
N SER A 130 -17.53 1.18 -0.23
CA SER A 130 -17.57 1.77 -1.57
C SER A 130 -16.21 2.32 -2.00
N TYR A 131 -15.46 2.93 -1.07
CA TYR A 131 -14.10 3.42 -1.32
C TYR A 131 -13.14 2.27 -1.63
N SER A 132 -13.17 1.20 -0.83
CA SER A 132 -12.27 0.05 -0.98
C SER A 132 -12.59 -0.75 -2.25
N ASP A 133 -13.87 -0.91 -2.58
CA ASP A 133 -14.32 -1.60 -3.80
C ASP A 133 -13.82 -0.89 -5.07
N GLN A 134 -13.96 0.44 -5.14
CA GLN A 134 -13.46 1.22 -6.27
C GLN A 134 -11.93 1.22 -6.38
N LEU A 135 -11.21 1.26 -5.25
CA LEU A 135 -9.75 1.11 -5.25
C LEU A 135 -9.32 -0.31 -5.66
N SER A 136 -10.12 -1.33 -5.35
CA SER A 136 -9.85 -2.70 -5.80
C SER A 136 -9.96 -2.84 -7.32
N GLU A 137 -10.85 -2.09 -7.98
CA GLU A 137 -10.89 -2.02 -9.45
C GLU A 137 -9.62 -1.39 -10.03
N LEU A 138 -9.09 -0.35 -9.37
CA LEU A 138 -7.84 0.30 -9.78
C LEU A 138 -6.65 -0.66 -9.61
N ASP A 139 -6.56 -1.40 -8.49
CA ASP A 139 -5.56 -2.46 -8.28
C ASP A 139 -5.61 -3.51 -9.41
N GLN A 140 -6.80 -4.05 -9.68
CA GLN A 140 -7.00 -5.05 -10.74
C GLN A 140 -6.60 -4.51 -12.13
N THR A 141 -6.94 -3.26 -12.42
CA THR A 141 -6.57 -2.59 -13.68
C THR A 141 -5.06 -2.49 -13.82
N ILE A 142 -4.37 -2.01 -12.79
CA ILE A 142 -2.91 -1.86 -12.77
C ILE A 142 -2.24 -3.23 -12.91
N ARG A 143 -2.70 -4.25 -12.18
CA ARG A 143 -2.13 -5.59 -12.22
C ARG A 143 -2.35 -6.28 -13.56
N ARG A 144 -3.50 -6.08 -14.20
CA ARG A 144 -3.73 -6.52 -15.59
C ARG A 144 -2.70 -5.89 -16.53
N MET A 145 -2.51 -4.57 -16.44
CA MET A 145 -1.51 -3.87 -17.25
C MET A 145 -0.08 -4.39 -17.01
N ILE A 146 0.26 -4.74 -15.77
CA ILE A 146 1.55 -5.36 -15.41
C ILE A 146 1.73 -6.71 -16.11
N VAL A 147 0.76 -7.62 -15.96
CA VAL A 147 0.81 -8.96 -16.56
C VAL A 147 0.93 -8.87 -18.09
N GLU A 148 0.12 -8.02 -18.72
CA GLU A 148 0.19 -7.79 -20.18
C GLU A 148 1.51 -7.14 -20.63
N SER A 149 2.09 -6.23 -19.83
CA SER A 149 3.36 -5.59 -20.19
C SER A 149 4.54 -6.55 -20.14
N LEU A 150 4.43 -7.58 -19.32
CA LEU A 150 5.44 -8.63 -19.16
C LEU A 150 5.25 -9.78 -20.16
N GLY A 151 4.16 -9.82 -20.93
CA GLY A 151 3.88 -10.89 -21.90
C GLY A 151 3.62 -12.25 -21.24
N VAL A 152 3.05 -12.24 -20.03
CA VAL A 152 2.82 -13.44 -19.20
C VAL A 152 1.32 -13.66 -18.93
N GLU A 153 0.48 -13.34 -19.90
CA GLU A 153 -0.98 -13.38 -19.80
C GLU A 153 -1.54 -14.76 -19.44
N LYS A 154 -0.78 -15.84 -19.66
CA LYS A 154 -1.17 -17.19 -19.19
C LYS A 154 -1.35 -17.28 -17.67
N TYR A 155 -0.78 -16.34 -16.90
CA TYR A 155 -0.93 -16.24 -15.44
C TYR A 155 -1.99 -15.22 -15.01
N MET A 156 -2.74 -14.59 -15.94
CA MET A 156 -3.67 -13.50 -15.62
C MET A 156 -4.70 -13.92 -14.55
N ASP A 157 -5.39 -15.03 -14.77
CA ASP A 157 -6.46 -15.49 -13.87
C ASP A 157 -5.90 -15.90 -12.49
N GLU A 158 -4.77 -16.60 -12.46
CA GLU A 158 -4.09 -16.96 -11.22
C GLU A 158 -3.68 -15.69 -10.45
N HIS A 159 -3.02 -14.76 -11.14
CA HIS A 159 -2.54 -13.53 -10.53
C HIS A 159 -3.73 -12.72 -10.00
N MET A 160 -4.76 -12.42 -10.79
CA MET A 160 -5.92 -11.64 -10.33
C MET A 160 -6.61 -12.26 -9.11
N ASN A 161 -6.67 -13.59 -9.01
CA ASN A 161 -7.33 -14.29 -7.91
C ASN A 161 -6.43 -14.53 -6.69
N SER A 162 -5.14 -14.17 -6.76
CA SER A 162 -4.15 -14.47 -5.72
C SER A 162 -4.22 -13.60 -4.47
N THR A 163 -5.00 -12.51 -4.47
CA THR A 163 -5.00 -11.52 -3.37
C THR A 163 -6.37 -11.26 -2.77
N ASN A 164 -6.37 -10.89 -1.50
CA ASN A 164 -7.43 -10.16 -0.79
C ASN A 164 -7.02 -8.69 -0.60
N TYR A 165 -7.86 -7.89 0.04
CA TYR A 165 -7.53 -6.49 0.33
C TYR A 165 -7.55 -6.20 1.82
N ILE A 166 -6.67 -5.32 2.26
CA ILE A 166 -6.75 -4.70 3.58
C ILE A 166 -6.75 -3.18 3.39
N LEU A 167 -7.72 -2.50 3.97
CA LEU A 167 -7.70 -1.05 4.09
C LEU A 167 -7.03 -0.67 5.41
N ARG A 168 -6.11 0.29 5.37
CA ARG A 168 -5.47 0.83 6.56
C ARG A 168 -5.69 2.32 6.67
N LEU A 169 -6.33 2.74 7.75
CA LEU A 169 -6.37 4.15 8.15
C LEU A 169 -5.10 4.45 8.95
N MET A 170 -4.47 5.60 8.72
CA MET A 170 -3.20 5.97 9.35
C MET A 170 -3.23 7.42 9.81
N LYS A 171 -2.77 7.66 11.04
CA LYS A 171 -2.63 8.97 11.67
C LYS A 171 -1.20 9.15 12.14
N TYR A 172 -0.64 10.31 11.86
CA TYR A 172 0.69 10.72 12.29
C TYR A 172 0.57 12.03 13.05
N LYS A 173 0.96 12.02 14.33
CA LYS A 173 0.99 13.22 15.16
C LYS A 173 2.27 14.01 14.86
N PRO A 174 2.22 15.35 14.96
CA PRO A 174 3.45 16.14 14.94
C PRO A 174 4.31 15.79 16.16
N PRO A 175 5.64 15.78 16.03
CA PRO A 175 6.52 15.53 17.16
C PRO A 175 6.38 16.64 18.22
N GLN A 176 6.38 16.24 19.48
CA GLN A 176 6.50 17.10 20.65
C GLN A 176 7.95 17.14 21.13
N ASN A 177 8.30 18.14 21.95
CA ASN A 177 9.67 18.43 22.39
C ASN A 177 10.52 17.17 22.69
N ASN A 178 11.64 17.02 21.97
CA ASN A 178 12.61 15.92 22.04
C ASN A 178 12.17 14.55 21.47
N GLU A 179 10.98 14.44 20.86
CA GLU A 179 10.59 13.24 20.09
C GLU A 179 11.36 13.16 18.77
N THR A 180 11.50 11.95 18.23
CA THR A 180 12.07 11.76 16.91
C THR A 180 11.09 12.26 15.85
N GLU A 181 11.60 12.81 14.74
CA GLU A 181 10.75 13.22 13.61
C GLU A 181 10.21 12.02 12.81
N THR A 182 10.54 10.79 13.19
CA THR A 182 10.16 9.60 12.42
C THR A 182 8.72 9.22 12.72
N GLY A 183 7.83 9.46 11.75
CA GLY A 183 6.45 8.98 11.79
C GLY A 183 6.38 7.48 11.59
N LEU A 184 6.99 6.99 10.51
CA LEU A 184 7.08 5.56 10.20
C LEU A 184 8.46 5.27 9.62
N ASN A 185 9.11 4.24 10.15
CA ASN A 185 10.45 3.83 9.76
C ASN A 185 10.55 3.46 8.27
N ALA A 186 11.76 3.51 7.73
CA ALA A 186 12.02 3.09 6.37
C ALA A 186 11.69 1.60 6.17
N HIS A 187 10.85 1.31 5.18
CA HIS A 187 10.43 -0.04 4.86
C HIS A 187 10.02 -0.16 3.39
N THR A 188 9.90 -1.39 2.91
CA THR A 188 9.13 -1.72 1.71
C THR A 188 7.81 -2.37 2.13
N ASP A 189 6.76 -2.16 1.34
CA ASP A 189 5.48 -2.83 1.56
C ASP A 189 5.62 -4.33 1.31
N LYS A 190 5.13 -5.16 2.23
CA LYS A 190 5.27 -6.63 2.12
C LYS A 190 4.24 -7.27 1.19
N LYS A 191 3.23 -6.50 0.78
CA LYS A 191 2.07 -6.97 0.00
C LYS A 191 2.37 -6.91 -1.52
N CYS A 192 1.37 -7.07 -2.40
CA CYS A 192 1.57 -6.96 -3.85
C CYS A 192 1.64 -5.51 -4.32
N LEU A 193 0.58 -4.74 -4.11
CA LEU A 193 0.52 -3.29 -4.36
C LEU A 193 -0.04 -2.57 -3.15
N ALA A 194 0.35 -1.31 -3.00
CA ALA A 194 -0.30 -0.35 -2.11
C ALA A 194 -0.84 0.83 -2.92
N ILE A 195 -2.08 1.24 -2.62
CA ILE A 195 -2.73 2.41 -3.17
C ILE A 195 -2.99 3.40 -2.04
N LEU A 196 -2.20 4.47 -2.00
CA LEU A 196 -2.22 5.45 -0.93
C LEU A 196 -2.97 6.71 -1.33
N TYR A 197 -3.83 7.19 -0.44
CA TYR A 197 -4.44 8.51 -0.48
C TYR A 197 -4.01 9.27 0.77
N GLN A 198 -3.56 10.51 0.62
CA GLN A 198 -3.05 11.32 1.72
C GLN A 198 -3.66 12.71 1.72
N ASP A 199 -3.73 13.33 2.90
CA ASP A 199 -4.09 14.74 3.02
C ASP A 199 -2.96 15.64 2.50
N GLN A 200 -3.09 16.95 2.69
CA GLN A 200 -2.12 17.94 2.20
C GLN A 200 -0.95 18.17 3.16
N VAL A 201 -0.76 17.31 4.17
CA VAL A 201 0.35 17.40 5.10
C VAL A 201 1.52 16.55 4.60
N ASN A 202 2.66 17.23 4.36
CA ASN A 202 3.89 16.58 3.91
C ASN A 202 4.41 15.55 4.93
N GLY A 203 5.10 14.52 4.42
CA GLY A 203 5.86 13.61 5.26
C GLY A 203 6.35 12.35 4.57
N LEU A 204 5.67 11.92 3.51
CA LEU A 204 6.09 10.75 2.74
C LEU A 204 7.40 11.02 2.01
N GLN A 205 8.36 10.11 2.17
CA GLN A 205 9.62 10.10 1.45
C GLN A 205 9.84 8.75 0.79
N VAL A 206 10.44 8.76 -0.39
CA VAL A 206 10.84 7.56 -1.13
C VAL A 206 12.36 7.58 -1.33
N LEU A 207 12.99 6.41 -1.22
CA LEU A 207 14.39 6.20 -1.54
C LEU A 207 14.51 5.93 -3.03
N THR A 208 15.21 6.81 -3.74
CA THR A 208 15.48 6.66 -5.18
C THR A 208 16.59 5.64 -5.42
N LYS A 209 16.69 5.14 -6.66
CA LYS A 209 17.71 4.13 -7.04
C LYS A 209 19.16 4.60 -6.86
N ASP A 210 19.41 5.91 -6.88
CA ASP A 210 20.71 6.52 -6.56
C ASP A 210 20.95 6.67 -5.05
N GLY A 211 20.09 6.09 -4.20
CA GLY A 211 20.26 6.03 -2.76
C GLY A 211 19.90 7.33 -2.03
N GLN A 212 19.10 8.20 -2.65
CA GLN A 212 18.70 9.47 -2.06
C GLN A 212 17.26 9.43 -1.57
N TRP A 213 17.05 9.87 -0.33
CA TRP A 213 15.71 10.14 0.15
C TRP A 213 15.18 11.39 -0.55
N LYS A 214 14.00 11.29 -1.16
CA LYS A 214 13.27 12.41 -1.79
C LYS A 214 11.89 12.57 -1.16
N ASN A 215 11.43 13.80 -0.98
CA ASN A 215 10.06 14.04 -0.53
C ASN A 215 9.09 13.78 -1.68
N LEU A 216 7.96 13.18 -1.35
CA LEU A 216 6.82 13.04 -2.24
C LEU A 216 5.72 13.99 -1.74
N ASP A 217 5.70 15.20 -2.30
CA ASP A 217 4.73 16.21 -1.93
C ASP A 217 3.31 15.71 -2.30
N PRO A 218 2.30 15.89 -1.43
CA PRO A 218 0.94 15.52 -1.74
C PRO A 218 0.42 16.27 -2.98
N THR A 219 0.04 15.53 -4.01
CA THR A 219 -0.74 16.10 -5.12
C THR A 219 -2.23 15.99 -4.81
N PRO A 220 -3.01 17.09 -4.91
CA PRO A 220 -4.44 17.05 -4.69
C PRO A 220 -5.15 16.03 -5.60
N ASN A 221 -6.09 15.27 -5.02
CA ASN A 221 -6.97 14.34 -5.72
C ASN A 221 -6.27 13.22 -6.51
N THR A 222 -5.02 12.89 -6.20
CA THR A 222 -4.33 11.71 -6.76
C THR A 222 -4.17 10.62 -5.70
N PHE A 223 -3.89 9.42 -6.18
CA PHE A 223 -3.44 8.30 -5.37
C PHE A 223 -1.97 8.03 -5.68
N THR A 224 -1.18 7.62 -4.70
CA THR A 224 0.18 7.16 -4.92
C THR A 224 0.20 5.64 -4.89
N ILE A 225 0.71 5.03 -5.96
CA ILE A 225 0.79 3.58 -6.12
C ILE A 225 2.21 3.14 -5.79
N PHE A 226 2.37 2.08 -5.01
CA PHE A 226 3.65 1.45 -4.68
C PHE A 226 3.65 -0.03 -5.01
N VAL A 227 4.75 -0.51 -5.56
CA VAL A 227 5.07 -1.94 -5.68
C VAL A 227 5.54 -2.45 -4.32
N GLY A 228 4.96 -3.57 -3.88
CA GLY A 228 5.42 -4.29 -2.71
C GLY A 228 6.30 -5.50 -3.04
N ASP A 229 6.93 -6.04 -2.01
CA ASP A 229 7.88 -7.16 -2.05
C ASP A 229 7.32 -8.39 -2.78
N SER A 230 6.03 -8.72 -2.56
CA SER A 230 5.42 -9.89 -3.19
C SER A 230 5.27 -9.75 -4.70
N LEU A 231 4.97 -8.53 -5.20
CA LEU A 231 4.95 -8.28 -6.64
C LEU A 231 6.38 -8.13 -7.20
N HIS A 232 7.31 -7.55 -6.45
CA HIS A 232 8.72 -7.52 -6.82
C HIS A 232 9.28 -8.93 -7.01
N ALA A 233 8.99 -9.86 -6.09
CA ALA A 233 9.39 -11.26 -6.20
C ALA A 233 8.67 -11.98 -7.35
N TRP A 234 7.35 -11.79 -7.48
CA TRP A 234 6.57 -12.39 -8.57
C TRP A 234 7.06 -11.93 -9.95
N THR A 235 7.45 -10.67 -10.11
CA THR A 235 8.00 -10.17 -11.38
C THR A 235 9.49 -10.50 -11.60
N ASN A 236 10.09 -11.37 -10.77
CA ASN A 236 11.53 -11.67 -10.75
C ASN A 236 12.41 -10.40 -10.80
N GLY A 237 12.03 -9.38 -10.02
CA GLY A 237 12.74 -8.12 -9.91
C GLY A 237 12.60 -7.14 -11.08
N ARG A 238 11.75 -7.41 -12.09
CA ARG A 238 11.50 -6.45 -13.19
C ARG A 238 10.92 -5.13 -12.68
N MET A 239 10.06 -5.19 -11.67
CA MET A 239 9.52 -3.99 -11.01
C MET A 239 10.22 -3.79 -9.67
N HIS A 240 10.49 -2.56 -9.30
CA HIS A 240 11.20 -2.23 -8.06
C HIS A 240 10.22 -2.01 -6.91
N ALA A 241 10.43 -2.62 -5.74
CA ALA A 241 9.75 -2.23 -4.50
C ALA A 241 10.59 -1.14 -3.79
N PRO A 242 10.15 0.14 -3.80
CA PRO A 242 10.97 1.21 -3.27
C PRO A 242 10.84 1.30 -1.75
N TYR A 243 11.96 1.53 -1.07
CA TYR A 243 11.92 1.90 0.34
C TYR A 243 11.24 3.25 0.46
N HIS A 244 10.35 3.35 1.43
CA HIS A 244 9.68 4.60 1.76
C HIS A 244 9.55 4.74 3.28
N ARG A 245 9.36 5.98 3.73
CA ARG A 245 9.22 6.33 5.15
C ARG A 245 8.32 7.55 5.32
N VAL A 246 7.91 7.81 6.55
CA VAL A 246 7.18 9.04 6.89
C VAL A 246 7.97 9.85 7.92
N MET A 247 8.27 11.10 7.58
CA MET A 247 8.93 12.08 8.45
C MET A 247 7.96 13.18 8.83
N MET A 248 7.70 13.36 10.13
CA MET A 248 6.82 14.38 10.68
C MET A 248 7.63 15.59 11.14
N ARG A 249 7.73 16.61 10.28
CA ARG A 249 8.46 17.88 10.57
C ARG A 249 7.55 19.09 10.77
N GLY A 250 6.27 18.94 10.41
CA GLY A 250 5.27 19.98 10.54
C GLY A 250 4.67 20.04 11.95
N LYS A 251 3.72 20.98 12.11
CA LYS A 251 2.91 21.12 13.34
C LYS A 251 1.51 20.52 13.19
N GLU A 252 1.18 20.02 12.01
CA GLU A 252 -0.13 19.51 11.67
C GLU A 252 -0.14 17.98 11.77
N THR A 253 -1.26 17.43 12.24
CA THR A 253 -1.53 16.00 12.19
C THR A 253 -1.73 15.59 10.73
N ARG A 254 -1.04 14.53 10.30
CA ARG A 254 -1.17 13.97 8.95
C ARG A 254 -2.06 12.73 8.99
N TYR A 255 -2.95 12.62 8.01
CA TYR A 255 -3.78 11.44 7.76
C TYR A 255 -3.47 10.86 6.39
N SER A 256 -3.41 9.54 6.32
CA SER A 256 -3.38 8.81 5.06
C SER A 256 -4.18 7.52 5.16
N VAL A 257 -4.66 7.05 4.03
CA VAL A 257 -5.38 5.80 3.89
C VAL A 257 -4.74 4.97 2.79
N GLY A 258 -4.53 3.69 3.05
CA GLY A 258 -3.93 2.77 2.09
C GLY A 258 -4.82 1.57 1.85
N LEU A 259 -5.06 1.20 0.60
CA LEU A 259 -5.56 -0.12 0.23
C LEU A 259 -4.37 -0.98 -0.21
N PHE A 260 -4.20 -2.15 0.39
CA PHE A 260 -3.10 -3.06 0.07
C PHE A 260 -3.65 -4.38 -0.48
N SER A 261 -3.19 -4.79 -1.67
CA SER A 261 -3.51 -6.12 -2.22
C SER A 261 -2.59 -7.17 -1.58
N THR A 262 -3.16 -7.97 -0.68
CA THR A 262 -2.43 -8.95 0.14
C THR A 262 -2.59 -10.34 -0.46
N PRO A 263 -1.50 -11.09 -0.73
CA PRO A 263 -1.62 -12.47 -1.15
C PRO A 263 -2.47 -13.30 -0.17
N LYS A 264 -3.38 -14.12 -0.70
CA LYS A 264 -4.24 -15.01 0.08
C LYS A 264 -3.42 -16.02 0.85
N ALA A 265 -3.95 -16.46 2.00
CA ALA A 265 -3.35 -17.53 2.79
C ALA A 265 -3.14 -18.78 1.92
N GLY A 266 -1.93 -19.36 1.98
CA GLY A 266 -1.55 -20.53 1.20
C GLY A 266 -1.12 -20.26 -0.24
N TYR A 267 -1.30 -19.03 -0.77
CA TYR A 267 -0.76 -18.70 -2.09
C TYR A 267 0.77 -18.66 -2.04
N ILE A 268 1.39 -19.37 -2.98
CA ILE A 268 2.85 -19.42 -3.13
C ILE A 268 3.27 -18.36 -4.13
N ILE A 269 4.07 -17.39 -3.68
CA ILE A 269 4.69 -16.42 -4.56
C ILE A 269 5.82 -17.12 -5.31
N LYS A 270 5.69 -17.19 -6.63
CA LYS A 270 6.69 -17.75 -7.55
C LYS A 270 6.73 -16.89 -8.81
N ALA A 271 7.93 -16.65 -9.34
CA ALA A 271 8.10 -15.97 -10.61
C ALA A 271 7.53 -16.79 -11.79
N PRO A 272 6.82 -16.15 -12.75
CA PRO A 272 6.57 -16.72 -14.07
C PRO A 272 7.86 -17.23 -14.70
N GLU A 273 7.78 -18.41 -15.34
CA GLU A 273 8.94 -19.09 -15.88
C GLU A 273 9.58 -18.30 -17.03
N GLU A 274 8.77 -17.56 -17.79
CA GLU A 274 9.19 -16.65 -18.86
C GLU A 274 10.00 -15.44 -18.37
N LEU A 275 9.97 -15.12 -17.07
CA LEU A 275 10.73 -14.00 -16.50
C LEU A 275 12.07 -14.43 -15.91
N VAL A 276 12.41 -15.72 -16.05
CA VAL A 276 13.64 -16.35 -15.57
C VAL A 276 14.41 -16.88 -16.76
N ASP A 277 15.53 -16.23 -17.09
CA ASP A 277 16.36 -16.55 -18.25
C ASP A 277 17.85 -16.31 -17.92
N GLU A 278 18.74 -16.48 -18.90
CA GLU A 278 20.19 -16.28 -18.71
C GLU A 278 20.56 -14.83 -18.39
N GLU A 279 19.81 -13.84 -18.91
CA GLU A 279 20.01 -12.42 -18.64
C GLU A 279 19.41 -12.00 -17.28
N HIS A 280 18.39 -12.74 -16.83
CA HIS A 280 17.64 -12.48 -15.61
C HIS A 280 17.44 -13.77 -14.80
N PRO A 281 18.48 -14.22 -14.08
CA PRO A 281 18.39 -15.43 -13.27
C PRO A 281 17.34 -15.29 -12.16
N LEU A 282 16.91 -16.43 -11.61
CA LEU A 282 15.95 -16.45 -10.52
C LEU A 282 16.51 -15.72 -9.30
N LEU A 283 15.83 -14.68 -8.84
CA LEU A 283 16.25 -13.89 -7.68
C LEU A 283 15.71 -14.44 -6.35
N TYR A 284 14.54 -15.08 -6.39
CA TYR A 284 13.80 -15.51 -5.20
C TYR A 284 13.23 -16.91 -5.38
N LYS A 285 13.45 -17.78 -4.39
CA LYS A 285 12.84 -19.11 -4.30
C LYS A 285 11.34 -18.97 -4.04
N PRO A 286 10.49 -19.91 -4.52
CA PRO A 286 9.07 -19.90 -4.21
C PRO A 286 8.81 -19.90 -2.70
N TYR A 287 7.87 -19.08 -2.22
CA TYR A 287 7.61 -18.94 -0.79
C TYR A 287 6.15 -18.65 -0.45
N ASN A 288 5.75 -18.97 0.80
CA ASN A 288 4.44 -18.61 1.33
C ASN A 288 4.45 -17.18 1.90
N HIS A 289 3.52 -16.34 1.44
CA HIS A 289 3.44 -14.94 1.87
C HIS A 289 3.21 -14.76 3.38
N GLY A 290 2.37 -15.60 4.00
CA GLY A 290 2.07 -15.51 5.43
C GLY A 290 3.31 -15.76 6.29
N GLU A 291 4.11 -16.76 5.93
CA GLU A 291 5.37 -17.07 6.62
C GLU A 291 6.41 -15.96 6.42
N PHE A 292 6.55 -15.46 5.19
CA PHE A 292 7.43 -14.32 4.89
C PHE A 292 7.02 -13.06 5.66
N HIS A 293 5.71 -12.79 5.75
CA HIS A 293 5.18 -11.65 6.49
C HIS A 293 5.49 -11.78 7.99
N ALA A 294 5.28 -12.96 8.58
CA ALA A 294 5.64 -13.22 9.97
C ALA A 294 7.16 -13.07 10.20
N PHE A 295 8.00 -13.62 9.31
CA PHE A 295 9.46 -13.46 9.38
C PHE A 295 9.86 -11.99 9.32
N SER A 296 9.29 -11.20 8.41
CA SER A 296 9.63 -9.78 8.22
C SER A 296 9.44 -8.92 9.47
N TYR A 297 8.54 -9.31 10.37
CA TYR A 297 8.28 -8.63 11.64
C TYR A 297 8.82 -9.37 12.87
N SER A 298 9.59 -10.44 12.67
CA SER A 298 10.37 -11.08 13.73
C SER A 298 11.61 -10.25 14.08
N GLU A 299 12.22 -10.50 15.24
CA GLU A 299 13.48 -9.85 15.65
C GLU A 299 14.59 -10.05 14.61
N GLU A 300 14.65 -11.23 14.00
CA GLU A 300 15.61 -11.54 12.93
C GLU A 300 15.30 -10.75 11.66
N GLY A 301 14.06 -10.81 11.18
CA GLY A 301 13.66 -10.11 9.95
C GLY A 301 13.82 -8.60 10.03
N MET A 302 13.53 -7.98 11.18
CA MET A 302 13.69 -6.53 11.37
C MET A 302 15.17 -6.08 11.39
N ARG A 303 16.12 -6.98 11.62
CA ARG A 303 17.56 -6.69 11.56
C ARG A 303 18.14 -6.82 10.15
N CYS A 304 17.44 -7.50 9.26
CA CYS A 304 17.87 -7.68 7.88
C CYS A 304 17.72 -6.37 7.09
N GLU A 305 18.72 -6.04 6.29
CA GLU A 305 18.62 -4.91 5.35
C GLU A 305 17.44 -5.12 4.38
N SER A 306 17.31 -6.33 3.84
CA SER A 306 16.18 -6.76 3.01
C SER A 306 15.61 -8.08 3.56
N PRO A 307 14.47 -8.04 4.26
CA PRO A 307 13.81 -9.24 4.76
C PRO A 307 13.48 -10.24 3.65
N LEU A 308 13.07 -9.76 2.47
CA LEU A 308 12.74 -10.61 1.32
C LEU A 308 13.95 -11.42 0.86
N LYS A 309 15.09 -10.76 0.64
CA LYS A 309 16.33 -11.44 0.24
C LYS A 309 16.82 -12.42 1.32
N ALA A 310 16.73 -12.04 2.59
CA ALA A 310 17.12 -12.91 3.69
C ALA A 310 16.23 -14.18 3.77
N TYR A 311 14.93 -14.03 3.53
CA TYR A 311 13.97 -15.12 3.64
C TYR A 311 14.02 -16.10 2.46
N CYS A 312 13.99 -15.59 1.23
CA CYS A 312 13.83 -16.40 0.03
C CYS A 312 14.80 -16.08 -1.10
N GLY A 313 15.86 -15.30 -0.87
CA GLY A 313 16.89 -15.05 -1.87
C GLY A 313 17.56 -16.33 -2.38
N VAL A 314 17.97 -16.29 -3.66
CA VAL A 314 18.83 -17.31 -4.30
C VAL A 314 20.30 -16.94 -4.12
#